data_AF-A0A946IH54-F1
#
_entry.id   AF-A0A946IH54-F1
#
_cell.length_a   1.000
_cell.length_b   1.000
_cell.length_c   1.000
_cell.angle_alpha   90.00
_cell.angle_beta   90.00
_cell.angle_gamma   90.00
#
_symmetry.space_group_name_H-M   'P 1'
#
loop_
_entity.id
_entity.type
_entity.pdbx_description
1 polymer ?
#
loop_
_entity_poly.entity_id
_entity_poly.type
_entity_poly.pdbx_seq_one_letter_code
_entity_poly.pdbx_strand_id
1 'polypeptide(L)'
;MTPTTAKTKKHRQRLGLVLFLVFALAMVMGPGPGLRLVNPEPAAAREGLLFLGLPVVYAWGLFWYGVQAAVVVTACFTIWKPSEE
;
A
#
# COMPACT_ATOMS: atom_id res chain seq x y z
N MET A 1 -28.89 22.55 6.88
CA MET A 1 -27.99 21.41 6.62
C MET A 1 -28.75 20.40 5.79
N THR A 2 -28.43 20.26 4.50
CA THR A 2 -29.13 19.36 3.58
C THR A 2 -28.60 17.92 3.72
N PRO A 3 -29.45 16.90 3.59
CA PRO A 3 -29.06 15.49 3.82
C PRO A 3 -27.98 14.98 2.85
N THR A 4 -27.78 15.66 1.72
CA THR A 4 -26.79 15.34 0.69
C THR A 4 -25.36 15.62 1.14
N THR A 5 -25.08 16.75 1.82
CA THR A 5 -23.72 17.16 2.22
C THR A 5 -23.12 16.26 3.31
N ALA A 6 -23.95 15.75 4.23
CA ALA A 6 -23.51 14.87 5.30
C ALA A 6 -23.02 13.49 4.78
N LYS A 7 -23.66 12.96 3.73
CA LYS A 7 -23.27 11.68 3.12
C LYS A 7 -21.88 11.75 2.47
N THR A 8 -21.59 12.83 1.74
CA THR A 8 -20.32 13.03 1.04
C THR A 8 -19.14 13.11 2.01
N LYS A 9 -19.32 13.79 3.14
CA LYS A 9 -18.30 13.93 4.19
C LYS A 9 -17.96 12.58 4.85
N LYS A 10 -18.97 11.80 5.24
CA LYS A 10 -18.79 10.47 5.86
C LYS A 10 -18.14 9.48 4.89
N HIS A 11 -18.48 9.56 3.60
CA HIS A 11 -17.87 8.74 2.55
C HIS A 11 -16.37 9.05 2.37
N ARG A 12 -15.99 10.33 2.29
CA ARG A 12 -14.57 10.75 2.23
C ARG A 12 -13.77 10.31 3.45
N GLN A 13 -14.33 10.40 4.66
CA GLN A 13 -13.67 9.92 5.88
C GLN A 13 -13.42 8.40 5.85
N ARG A 14 -14.43 7.63 5.42
CA ARG A 14 -14.27 6.17 5.29
C ARG A 14 -13.24 5.81 4.22
N LEU A 15 -13.22 6.52 3.10
CA LEU A 15 -12.21 6.35 2.06
C LEU A 15 -10.80 6.64 2.59
N GLY A 16 -10.62 7.75 3.32
CA GLY A 16 -9.34 8.09 3.95
C GLY A 16 -8.85 7.02 4.93
N LEU A 17 -9.76 6.48 5.75
CA LEU A 17 -9.43 5.36 6.65
C LEU A 17 -8.97 4.13 5.87
N VAL A 18 -9.69 3.75 4.81
CA VAL A 18 -9.34 2.59 3.96
C VAL A 18 -7.98 2.80 3.30
N LEU A 19 -7.74 3.98 2.71
CA LEU A 19 -6.46 4.32 2.09
C LEU A 19 -5.32 4.25 3.10
N PHE A 20 -5.52 4.78 4.31
CA PHE A 20 -4.54 4.69 5.39
C PHE A 20 -4.24 3.24 5.79
N LEU A 21 -5.27 2.40 5.95
CA LEU A 21 -5.09 0.98 6.30
C LEU A 21 -4.33 0.23 5.21
N VAL A 22 -4.63 0.47 3.93
CA VAL A 22 -3.92 -0.13 2.80
C VAL A 22 -2.47 0.33 2.76
N PHE A 23 -2.20 1.61 3.02
CA PHE A 23 -0.84 2.14 3.10
C PHE A 23 -0.04 1.50 4.24
N ALA A 24 -0.64 1.40 5.44
CA ALA A 24 0.00 0.75 6.58
C ALA A 24 0.29 -0.74 6.31
N LEU A 25 -0.64 -1.46 5.68
CA LEU A 25 -0.42 -2.83 5.25
C LEU A 25 0.75 -2.92 4.26
N ALA A 26 0.80 -2.03 3.27
CA ALA A 26 1.89 -2.00 2.29
C ALA A 26 3.25 -1.73 2.93
N MET A 27 3.32 -0.88 3.97
CA MET A 27 4.54 -0.64 4.75
C MET A 27 4.97 -1.89 5.53
N VAL A 28 4.03 -2.66 6.08
CA VAL A 28 4.34 -3.92 6.78
C VAL A 28 4.78 -5.00 5.78
N MET A 29 4.17 -5.05 4.60
CA MET A 29 4.41 -6.11 3.62
C MET A 29 5.66 -5.91 2.76
N GLY A 30 5.99 -4.67 2.42
CA GLY A 30 7.16 -4.33 1.59
C GLY A 30 8.47 -4.35 2.40
N PRO A 31 8.80 -3.27 3.13
CA PRO A 31 10.03 -3.17 3.91
C PRO A 31 9.99 -3.91 5.27
N GLY A 32 8.80 -4.31 5.74
CA GLY A 32 8.60 -4.95 7.04
C GLY A 32 8.63 -6.49 7.01
N PRO A 33 7.92 -7.17 7.93
CA PRO A 33 7.97 -8.63 8.07
C PRO A 33 7.46 -9.39 6.83
N GLY A 34 6.68 -8.76 5.94
CA GLY A 34 6.22 -9.42 4.71
C GLY A 34 7.34 -9.83 3.76
N LEU A 35 8.53 -9.23 3.88
CA LEU A 35 9.71 -9.67 3.13
C LEU A 35 10.09 -11.13 3.43
N ARG A 36 9.80 -11.63 4.63
CA ARG A 36 10.04 -13.03 5.00
C ARG A 36 9.14 -14.02 4.24
N LEU A 37 8.05 -13.57 3.64
CA LEU A 37 7.18 -14.40 2.80
C LEU A 37 7.87 -14.77 1.48
N VAL A 38 8.66 -13.85 0.93
CA VAL A 38 9.40 -14.04 -0.33
C VAL A 38 10.86 -14.44 -0.11
N ASN A 39 11.38 -14.23 1.09
CA ASN A 39 12.73 -14.60 1.49
C ASN A 39 12.75 -15.29 2.87
N PRO A 40 12.27 -16.54 2.97
CA PRO A 40 12.33 -17.32 4.21
C PRO A 40 13.77 -17.79 4.46
N GLU A 41 14.39 -17.28 5.54
CA GLU A 41 15.70 -17.65 6.11
C GLU A 41 16.93 -17.77 5.16
N PRO A 42 17.92 -16.86 5.26
CA PRO A 42 19.14 -16.91 4.44
C PRO A 42 20.04 -18.13 4.74
N ALA A 43 19.86 -18.82 5.86
CA ALA A 43 20.69 -19.97 6.25
C ALA A 43 20.41 -21.26 5.45
N ALA A 44 19.20 -21.44 4.91
CA ALA A 44 18.80 -22.66 4.19
C ALA A 44 18.90 -22.54 2.65
N ALA A 45 19.12 -21.32 2.13
CA ALA A 45 18.90 -21.00 0.72
C ALA A 45 20.19 -20.78 -0.10
N ARG A 46 21.34 -21.30 0.34
CA ARG A 46 22.66 -20.96 -0.27
C ARG A 46 22.85 -21.38 -1.73
N GLU A 47 22.04 -22.28 -2.29
CA GLU A 47 22.26 -22.81 -3.65
C GLU A 47 21.19 -22.39 -4.69
N GLY A 48 19.96 -22.08 -4.26
CA GLY A 48 18.85 -21.70 -5.17
C GLY A 48 18.53 -20.21 -5.25
N LEU A 49 18.94 -19.40 -4.26
CA LEU A 49 18.56 -17.98 -4.18
C LEU A 49 19.39 -17.04 -5.08
N LEU A 50 20.54 -17.51 -5.59
CA LEU A 50 21.53 -16.64 -6.24
C LEU A 50 21.10 -16.11 -7.61
N PHE A 51 20.21 -16.81 -8.33
CA PHE A 51 19.73 -16.37 -9.65
C PHE A 51 18.35 -15.70 -9.64
N LEU A 52 17.39 -16.24 -8.88
CA LEU A 52 16.01 -15.75 -8.90
C LEU A 52 15.53 -15.10 -7.59
N GLY A 53 16.27 -15.28 -6.49
CA GLY A 53 15.90 -14.69 -5.19
C GLY A 53 15.95 -13.16 -5.20
N LEU A 54 17.04 -12.59 -5.72
CA LEU A 54 17.21 -11.13 -5.77
C LEU A 54 16.12 -10.45 -6.64
N PRO A 55 15.88 -10.89 -7.90
CA PRO A 55 14.81 -10.32 -8.72
C PRO A 55 13.43 -10.42 -8.07
N VAL A 56 13.12 -11.52 -7.39
CA VAL A 56 11.84 -11.70 -6.69
C VAL A 56 11.69 -10.72 -5.54
N VAL A 57 12.74 -10.50 -4.74
CA VAL A 57 12.74 -9.51 -3.65
C VAL A 57 12.55 -8.10 -4.19
N TYR A 58 13.22 -7.74 -5.28
CA TYR A 58 13.03 -6.44 -5.93
C TYR A 58 11.62 -6.27 -6.51
N ALA A 59 11.09 -7.29 -7.19
CA ALA A 59 9.73 -7.27 -7.72
C ALA A 59 8.70 -7.11 -6.60
N TRP A 60 8.88 -7.80 -5.47
CA TRP A 60 8.04 -7.68 -4.29
C TRP A 60 8.08 -6.26 -3.69
N GLY A 61 9.27 -5.72 -3.47
CA GLY A 61 9.45 -4.36 -2.97
C GLY A 61 8.84 -3.32 -3.91
N LEU A 62 9.11 -3.44 -5.21
CA LEU A 62 8.58 -2.53 -6.23
C LEU A 62 7.05 -2.58 -6.30
N PHE A 63 6.46 -3.77 -6.20
CA PHE A 63 5.02 -3.94 -6.13
C PHE A 63 4.43 -3.16 -4.95
N TRP A 64 4.96 -3.33 -3.74
CA TRP A 64 4.46 -2.64 -2.56
C TRP A 64 4.69 -1.13 -2.57
N TYR A 65 5.80 -0.66 -3.15
CA TYR A 65 5.98 0.76 -3.43
C TYR A 65 4.95 1.30 -4.43
N GLY A 66 4.63 0.52 -5.46
CA GLY A 66 3.56 0.84 -6.41
C GLY A 66 2.21 1.00 -5.72
N VAL A 67 1.87 0.10 -4.78
CA VAL A 67 0.65 0.20 -3.96
C VAL A 67 0.65 1.48 -3.12
N GLN A 68 1.76 1.82 -2.47
CA GLN A 68 1.89 3.06 -1.70
C GLN A 68 1.70 4.30 -2.58
N ALA A 69 2.34 4.33 -3.75
CA ALA A 69 2.19 5.42 -4.71
C ALA A 69 0.75 5.55 -5.20
N ALA A 70 0.09 4.44 -5.54
CA ALA A 70 -1.30 4.43 -5.95
C ALA A 70 -2.24 4.97 -4.86
N VAL A 71 -1.98 4.63 -3.58
CA VAL A 71 -2.74 5.19 -2.45
C VAL A 71 -2.58 6.70 -2.36
N VAL A 72 -1.35 7.23 -2.44
CA VAL A 72 -1.08 8.67 -2.37
C VAL A 72 -1.72 9.41 -3.53
N VAL A 73 -1.58 8.88 -4.75
CA VAL A 73 -2.21 9.44 -5.96
C VAL A 73 -3.74 9.45 -5.81
N THR A 74 -4.34 8.35 -5.32
CA THR A 74 -5.78 8.28 -5.08
C THR A 74 -6.24 9.30 -4.04
N ALA A 75 -5.51 9.42 -2.92
CA ALA A 75 -5.82 10.41 -1.89
C ALA A 75 -5.75 11.84 -2.44
N CYS A 76 -4.77 12.12 -3.31
CA CYS A 76 -4.61 13.41 -3.96
C CYS A 76 -5.82 13.77 -4.83
N PHE A 77 -6.27 12.84 -5.67
CA PHE A 77 -7.40 13.10 -6.56
C PHE A 77 -8.78 13.06 -5.87
N THR A 78 -8.93 12.37 -4.74
CA THR A 78 -10.25 12.14 -4.11
C THR A 78 -10.48 12.92 -2.82
N ILE A 79 -9.48 12.99 -1.94
CA ILE A 79 -9.59 13.61 -0.61
C ILE A 79 -9.12 15.06 -0.66
N TRP A 80 -7.98 15.33 -1.31
CA TRP A 80 -7.41 16.68 -1.38
C TRP A 80 -8.06 17.59 -2.41
N LYS A 81 -8.81 17.06 -3.39
CA LYS A 81 -9.66 17.93 -4.21
C LYS A 81 -10.66 18.63 -3.30
N PRO A 82 -10.71 19.98 -3.30
CA PRO A 82 -11.79 20.69 -2.63
C PRO A 82 -13.07 20.11 -3.20
N SER A 83 -13.91 19.56 -2.32
CA SER A 83 -15.30 19.30 -2.69
C SER A 83 -15.84 20.65 -3.12
N GLU A 84 -16.09 20.82 -4.42
CA GLU A 84 -16.94 21.92 -4.89
C GLU A 84 -18.27 21.73 -4.13
N GLU A 85 -18.46 22.59 -3.12
CA GLU A 85 -19.73 22.74 -2.43
C GLU A 85 -20.73 23.46 -3.33
#